data_AF-A0A916VR85-F1
#
_entry.id   AF-A0A916VR85-F1
#
_cell.length_a   1.000
_cell.length_b   1.000
_cell.length_c   1.000
_cell.angle_alpha   90.00
_cell.angle_beta   90.00
_cell.angle_gamma   90.00
#
_symmetry.space_group_name_H-M   'P 1'
#
loop_
_entity.id
_entity.type
_entity.pdbx_description
1 polymer ?
#
loop_
_entity_poly.entity_id
_entity_poly.type
_entity_poly.pdbx_seq_one_letter_code
_entity_poly.pdbx_strand_id
1 'polypeptide(L)'
;MGNRNPSLVNYVWELLVGSKGLKTYGRDPNLNFSSLFDAYLFLPQPPVAEFKLENTNLSIRRFCSDIGYLNVRNSWSSAATIVSFNCGKYIEGIHDQSDNNSFTLIFEGQPLVIDSGAANDTRENSPSSSLGHNLVLIDGKGQRFSGRGNGVSGKIIKYDYSEVFDYILGDATPSYNLQNYNPVNFAIRHLCFVREPFPYVVTFDDIEPSDFSDIKFHLYEYLLHIPNSFSVEKINHNQFRLKLLETGNTYSFILQFFNQEKLEIKIEQFQSKHHHSFANHNLLRFSTRAINAHFLAVFISEKN
;
A
#
# COMPACT_ATOMS: atom_id res chain seq x y z
N MET A 1 -19.48 0.11 -22.94
CA MET A 1 -18.36 -0.81 -23.26
C MET A 1 -17.10 0.02 -23.35
N GLY A 2 -16.17 -0.12 -22.40
CA GLY A 2 -15.00 0.75 -22.31
C GLY A 2 -13.98 0.47 -23.41
N ASN A 3 -13.52 1.52 -24.09
CA ASN A 3 -12.41 1.47 -25.04
C ASN A 3 -11.15 0.99 -24.32
N ARG A 4 -10.86 -0.32 -24.41
CA ARG A 4 -9.58 -0.87 -23.94
C ARG A 4 -8.52 -0.53 -24.98
N ASN A 5 -7.46 0.17 -24.58
CA ASN A 5 -6.35 0.54 -25.45
C ASN A 5 -5.52 -0.73 -25.77
N PRO A 6 -5.57 -1.26 -27.00
CA PRO A 6 -4.92 -2.53 -27.35
C PRO A 6 -3.39 -2.48 -27.14
N SER A 7 -2.78 -1.31 -27.31
CA SER A 7 -1.35 -1.12 -27.12
C SER A 7 -0.94 -1.29 -25.65
N LEU A 8 -1.78 -0.84 -24.70
CA LEU A 8 -1.52 -1.01 -23.28
C LEU A 8 -1.66 -2.49 -22.86
N VAL A 9 -2.68 -3.18 -23.37
CA VAL A 9 -2.88 -4.62 -23.10
C VAL A 9 -1.70 -5.42 -23.63
N ASN A 10 -1.25 -5.14 -24.86
CA ASN A 10 -0.08 -5.79 -25.45
C ASN A 10 1.22 -5.50 -24.69
N TYR A 11 1.40 -4.26 -24.20
CA TYR A 11 2.58 -3.90 -23.41
C TYR A 11 2.61 -4.63 -22.06
N VAL A 12 1.48 -4.67 -21.35
CA VAL A 12 1.34 -5.42 -20.10
C VAL A 12 1.56 -6.92 -20.33
N TRP A 13 1.06 -7.46 -21.44
CA TRP A 13 1.29 -8.85 -21.84
C TRP A 13 2.78 -9.15 -22.05
N GLU A 14 3.49 -8.31 -22.80
CA GLU A 14 4.93 -8.48 -23.07
C GLU A 14 5.78 -8.46 -21.80
N LEU A 15 5.44 -7.57 -20.85
CA LEU A 15 6.13 -7.45 -19.56
C LEU A 15 5.86 -8.62 -18.60
N LEU A 16 4.66 -9.20 -18.62
CA LEU A 16 4.28 -10.24 -17.66
C LEU A 16 4.56 -11.65 -18.20
N VAL A 17 4.13 -11.94 -19.43
CA VAL A 17 4.12 -13.31 -19.98
C VAL A 17 4.88 -13.46 -21.30
N GLY A 18 5.03 -12.36 -22.06
CA GLY A 18 5.68 -12.35 -23.36
C GLY A 18 7.20 -12.35 -23.31
N SER A 19 7.83 -11.76 -24.32
CA SER A 19 9.27 -11.83 -24.55
C SER A 19 10.12 -11.16 -23.46
N LYS A 20 9.56 -10.17 -22.77
CA LYS A 20 10.21 -9.43 -21.67
C LYS A 20 9.86 -9.98 -20.28
N GLY A 21 8.76 -10.72 -20.17
CA GLY A 21 8.29 -11.33 -18.93
C GLY A 21 8.74 -12.77 -18.76
N LEU A 22 7.83 -13.63 -18.30
CA LEU A 22 8.10 -15.04 -18.00
C LEU A 22 8.41 -15.91 -19.23
N LYS A 23 8.25 -15.37 -20.45
CA LYS A 23 8.45 -16.09 -21.72
C LYS A 23 7.64 -17.38 -21.82
N THR A 24 6.55 -17.47 -21.08
CA THR A 24 5.60 -18.58 -21.16
C THR A 24 4.65 -18.39 -22.33
N TYR A 25 4.50 -17.16 -22.84
CA TYR A 25 3.59 -16.81 -23.93
C TYR A 25 2.16 -17.33 -23.68
N GLY A 26 1.72 -17.30 -22.41
CA GLY A 26 0.41 -17.82 -21.99
C GLY A 26 0.35 -19.33 -21.78
N ARG A 27 1.45 -20.08 -21.93
CA ARG A 27 1.54 -21.51 -21.63
C ARG A 27 2.01 -21.74 -20.19
N ASP A 28 1.10 -21.56 -19.23
CA ASP A 28 1.21 -22.19 -17.93
C ASP A 28 0.29 -23.44 -17.92
N PRO A 29 0.84 -24.67 -17.81
CA PRO A 29 0.02 -25.89 -17.76
C PRO A 29 -0.82 -26.03 -16.49
N ASN A 30 -0.56 -25.24 -15.44
CA ASN A 30 -1.22 -25.37 -14.14
C ASN A 30 -2.25 -24.27 -13.82
N LEU A 31 -2.38 -23.23 -14.65
CA LEU A 31 -3.37 -22.14 -14.49
C LEU A 31 -3.44 -21.55 -13.07
N ASN A 32 -2.31 -21.44 -12.36
CA ASN A 32 -2.30 -21.02 -10.96
C ASN A 32 -2.43 -19.50 -10.75
N PHE A 33 -2.47 -18.70 -11.82
CA PHE A 33 -2.60 -17.24 -11.76
C PHE A 33 -3.91 -16.80 -12.43
N SER A 34 -4.94 -16.54 -11.62
CA SER A 34 -6.19 -15.97 -12.08
C SER A 34 -6.04 -14.48 -12.36
N SER A 35 -6.34 -14.10 -13.61
CA SER A 35 -6.78 -12.79 -14.14
C SER A 35 -6.20 -12.39 -15.52
N LEU A 36 -5.64 -13.32 -16.29
CA LEU A 36 -5.18 -13.05 -17.67
C LEU A 36 -6.14 -13.52 -18.76
N PHE A 37 -7.44 -13.62 -18.49
CA PHE A 37 -8.43 -13.96 -19.53
C PHE A 37 -8.39 -12.96 -20.71
N ASP A 38 -8.09 -11.69 -20.43
CA ASP A 38 -7.89 -10.65 -21.45
C ASP A 38 -6.56 -10.80 -22.23
N ALA A 39 -5.51 -11.32 -21.59
CA ALA A 39 -4.21 -11.55 -22.22
C ALA A 39 -4.19 -12.80 -23.13
N TYR A 40 -5.13 -13.73 -22.93
CA TYR A 40 -5.29 -14.91 -23.78
C TYR A 40 -6.09 -14.61 -25.05
N LEU A 41 -7.04 -13.66 -24.99
CA LEU A 41 -7.90 -13.27 -26.12
C LEU A 41 -7.21 -12.34 -27.12
N PHE A 42 -6.12 -11.66 -26.73
CA PHE A 42 -5.33 -10.81 -27.60
C PHE A 42 -3.89 -11.32 -27.66
N LEU A 43 -3.62 -12.20 -28.63
CA LEU A 43 -2.28 -12.56 -29.08
C LEU A 43 -1.84 -11.51 -30.13
N PRO A 44 -1.12 -10.44 -29.77
CA PRO A 44 -0.51 -9.59 -30.79
C PRO A 44 0.60 -10.35 -31.52
N GLN A 45 0.62 -10.23 -32.84
CA GLN A 45 1.77 -10.64 -33.66
C GLN A 45 2.96 -9.73 -33.34
N PRO A 46 4.17 -10.26 -33.06
CA PRO A 46 5.36 -9.43 -32.80
C PRO A 46 5.96 -8.84 -34.09
N PRO A 47 6.72 -7.72 -33.99
CA PRO A 47 6.90 -6.86 -32.82
C PRO A 47 5.99 -5.63 -32.88
N VAL A 48 5.23 -5.41 -31.80
CA VAL A 48 4.60 -4.10 -31.57
C VAL A 48 5.72 -3.13 -31.19
N ALA A 49 5.74 -1.95 -31.83
CA ALA A 49 6.75 -0.90 -31.61
C ALA A 49 6.99 -0.62 -30.12
N GLU A 50 8.20 -0.15 -29.79
CA GLU A 50 8.58 0.27 -28.44
C GLU A 50 7.56 1.28 -27.87
N PHE A 51 6.75 0.84 -26.92
CA PHE A 51 5.76 1.67 -26.26
C PHE A 51 6.40 2.42 -25.10
N LYS A 52 6.52 3.74 -25.22
CA LYS A 52 7.01 4.60 -24.14
C LYS A 52 5.83 5.14 -23.33
N LEU A 53 5.77 4.77 -22.05
CA LEU A 53 4.68 5.13 -21.12
C LEU A 53 4.45 6.64 -21.00
N GLU A 54 5.49 7.44 -21.24
CA GLU A 54 5.47 8.90 -21.20
C GLU A 54 4.56 9.56 -22.26
N ASN A 55 4.16 8.85 -23.32
CA ASN A 55 3.35 9.40 -24.43
C ASN A 55 1.90 8.90 -24.43
N THR A 56 1.36 8.51 -23.28
CA THR A 56 0.14 7.70 -23.25
C THR A 56 -1.18 8.48 -23.17
N ASN A 57 -1.15 9.81 -22.98
CA ASN A 57 -2.34 10.64 -22.71
C ASN A 57 -3.27 10.04 -21.63
N LEU A 58 -2.76 9.13 -20.79
CA LEU A 58 -3.52 8.46 -19.75
C LEU A 58 -3.59 9.36 -18.52
N SER A 59 -4.73 9.32 -17.83
CA SER A 59 -4.90 10.00 -16.55
C SER A 59 -3.85 9.54 -15.55
N ILE A 60 -3.22 10.48 -14.84
CA ILE A 60 -2.35 10.19 -13.70
C ILE A 60 -3.12 9.74 -12.44
N ARG A 61 -4.46 9.67 -12.53
CA ARG A 61 -5.36 9.26 -11.44
C ARG A 61 -6.25 8.11 -11.90
N ARG A 62 -6.33 7.07 -11.08
CA ARG A 62 -7.28 5.98 -11.19
C ARG A 62 -7.96 5.78 -9.83
N PHE A 63 -9.17 6.31 -9.72
CA PHE A 63 -10.05 6.05 -8.58
C PHE A 63 -11.16 5.09 -9.00
N CYS A 64 -11.37 4.04 -8.21
CA CYS A 64 -12.40 3.03 -8.37
C CYS A 64 -13.25 3.01 -7.09
N SER A 65 -14.27 3.88 -7.02
CA SER A 65 -15.13 4.00 -5.83
C SER A 65 -15.83 2.70 -5.46
N ASP A 66 -16.24 1.91 -6.45
CA ASP A 66 -17.01 0.67 -6.25
C ASP A 66 -16.27 -0.37 -5.39
N ILE A 67 -14.94 -0.35 -5.43
CA ILE A 67 -14.06 -1.27 -4.69
C ILE A 67 -13.15 -0.51 -3.70
N GLY A 68 -13.35 0.79 -3.52
CA GLY A 68 -12.57 1.61 -2.59
C GLY A 68 -11.07 1.68 -2.86
N TYR A 69 -10.67 1.70 -4.14
CA TYR A 69 -9.27 1.69 -4.54
C TYR A 69 -8.83 2.98 -5.22
N LEU A 70 -7.64 3.48 -4.87
CA LEU A 70 -6.99 4.62 -5.51
C LEU A 70 -5.59 4.24 -5.97
N ASN A 71 -5.23 4.65 -7.18
CA ASN A 71 -3.85 4.68 -7.69
C ASN A 71 -3.60 6.02 -8.36
N VAL A 72 -2.64 6.79 -7.86
CA VAL A 72 -2.30 8.12 -8.35
C VAL A 72 -0.80 8.24 -8.53
N ARG A 73 -0.38 9.08 -9.48
CA ARG A 73 1.04 9.31 -9.78
C ARG A 73 1.30 10.77 -10.15
N ASN A 74 2.55 11.23 -10.07
CA ASN A 74 2.91 12.57 -10.55
C ASN A 74 3.22 12.61 -12.06
N SER A 75 3.62 11.49 -12.65
CA SER A 75 3.94 11.38 -14.08
C SER A 75 3.86 9.93 -14.55
N TRP A 76 4.07 9.71 -15.85
CA TRP A 76 4.25 8.38 -16.44
C TRP A 76 5.72 7.98 -16.64
N SER A 77 6.66 8.80 -16.16
CA SER A 77 8.10 8.49 -16.23
C SER A 77 8.47 7.32 -15.32
N SER A 78 9.63 6.70 -15.57
CA SER A 78 10.20 5.68 -14.69
C SER A 78 10.59 6.20 -13.31
N ALA A 79 10.76 7.52 -13.16
CA ALA A 79 11.05 8.20 -11.91
C ALA A 79 9.79 8.75 -11.22
N ALA A 80 8.59 8.26 -11.59
CA ALA A 80 7.35 8.73 -10.99
C ALA A 80 7.25 8.37 -9.50
N THR A 81 6.66 9.27 -8.73
CA THR A 81 6.08 8.94 -7.42
C THR A 81 4.66 8.45 -7.64
N ILE A 82 4.35 7.27 -7.10
CA ILE A 82 3.08 6.57 -7.24
C ILE A 82 2.58 6.21 -5.84
N VAL A 83 1.32 6.52 -5.57
CA VAL A 83 0.63 6.16 -4.33
C VAL A 83 -0.55 5.27 -4.67
N SER A 84 -0.70 4.17 -3.94
CA SER A 84 -1.95 3.40 -3.94
C SER A 84 -2.58 3.39 -2.56
N PHE A 85 -3.90 3.33 -2.49
CA PHE A 85 -4.66 3.25 -1.24
C PHE A 85 -5.85 2.31 -1.43
N ASN A 86 -6.14 1.49 -0.42
CA ASN A 86 -7.28 0.57 -0.39
C ASN A 86 -8.12 0.77 0.87
N CYS A 87 -9.42 0.99 0.73
CA CYS A 87 -10.39 0.94 1.82
C CYS A 87 -11.80 0.78 1.24
N GLY A 88 -12.17 -0.46 0.97
CA GLY A 88 -13.33 -0.80 0.14
C GLY A 88 -14.25 -1.81 0.80
N LYS A 89 -15.46 -1.89 0.27
CA LYS A 89 -16.41 -2.92 0.68
C LYS A 89 -15.89 -4.28 0.20
N TYR A 90 -15.88 -5.25 1.11
CA TYR A 90 -15.63 -6.63 0.72
C TYR A 90 -16.75 -7.16 -0.18
N ILE A 91 -16.38 -7.76 -1.31
CA ILE A 91 -17.31 -8.44 -2.22
C ILE A 91 -17.21 -9.94 -1.95
N GLU A 92 -18.29 -10.54 -1.48
CA GLU A 92 -18.30 -11.97 -1.15
C GLU A 92 -17.84 -12.84 -2.33
N GLY A 93 -16.97 -13.81 -2.04
CA GLY A 93 -16.45 -14.74 -3.04
C GLY A 93 -15.21 -14.27 -3.81
N ILE A 94 -14.72 -13.04 -3.58
CA ILE A 94 -13.41 -12.61 -4.10
C ILE A 94 -12.30 -12.77 -3.05
N HIS A 95 -11.05 -12.81 -3.53
CA HIS A 95 -9.88 -12.76 -2.65
C HIS A 95 -9.75 -11.37 -2.04
N ASP A 96 -9.63 -11.32 -0.72
CA ASP A 96 -9.51 -10.09 0.06
C ASP A 96 -8.51 -10.28 1.20
N GLN A 97 -7.96 -9.18 1.71
CA GLN A 97 -6.99 -9.14 2.80
C GLN A 97 -7.46 -8.18 3.90
N SER A 98 -6.75 -8.17 5.02
CA SER A 98 -7.10 -7.34 6.19
C SER A 98 -6.39 -5.99 6.13
N ASP A 99 -6.56 -5.31 5.00
CA ASP A 99 -5.72 -4.21 4.51
C ASP A 99 -6.50 -2.91 4.25
N ASN A 100 -7.70 -2.75 4.80
CA ASN A 100 -8.41 -1.46 4.68
C ASN A 100 -7.59 -0.34 5.33
N ASN A 101 -7.61 0.86 4.75
CA ASN A 101 -6.71 1.97 5.05
C ASN A 101 -5.21 1.70 4.77
N SER A 102 -4.82 0.56 4.17
CA SER A 102 -3.45 0.34 3.73
C SER A 102 -3.10 1.20 2.52
N PHE A 103 -1.82 1.57 2.40
CA PHE A 103 -1.29 2.28 1.25
C PHE A 103 0.06 1.71 0.83
N THR A 104 0.46 1.97 -0.41
CA THR A 104 1.83 1.72 -0.90
C THR A 104 2.38 2.97 -1.54
N LEU A 105 3.71 3.07 -1.59
CA LEU A 105 4.44 4.23 -2.07
C LEU A 105 5.65 3.79 -2.88
N ILE A 106 5.62 4.10 -4.18
CA ILE A 106 6.82 4.19 -4.99
C ILE A 106 7.20 5.67 -4.99
N PHE A 107 8.41 6.00 -4.57
CA PHE A 107 8.88 7.36 -4.46
C PHE A 107 10.06 7.58 -5.41
N GLU A 108 9.93 8.51 -6.36
CA GLU A 108 10.96 8.78 -7.38
C GLU A 108 11.41 7.50 -8.13
N GLY A 109 10.45 6.62 -8.47
CA GLY A 109 10.72 5.34 -9.14
C GLY A 109 11.22 4.22 -8.22
N GLN A 110 11.45 4.48 -6.92
CA GLN A 110 11.91 3.49 -5.96
C GLN A 110 10.76 2.97 -5.08
N PRO A 111 10.54 1.65 -4.96
CA PRO A 111 9.55 1.11 -4.03
C PRO A 111 9.99 1.40 -2.58
N LEU A 112 9.29 2.32 -1.90
CA LEU A 112 9.63 2.77 -0.55
C LEU A 112 8.76 2.08 0.50
N VAL A 113 7.43 2.17 0.34
CA VAL A 113 6.45 1.48 1.17
C VAL A 113 5.78 0.42 0.30
N ILE A 114 6.03 -0.84 0.61
CA ILE A 114 5.54 -1.99 -0.15
C ILE A 114 4.41 -2.68 0.62
N ASP A 115 3.67 -3.56 -0.05
CA ASP A 115 2.77 -4.49 0.64
C ASP A 115 3.47 -5.84 0.81
N SER A 116 3.18 -6.57 1.89
CA SER A 116 3.79 -7.89 2.11
C SER A 116 3.29 -8.95 1.12
N GLY A 117 2.22 -8.67 0.39
CA GLY A 117 1.69 -9.51 -0.68
C GLY A 117 0.48 -10.35 -0.26
N ALA A 118 -0.14 -10.96 -1.25
CA ALA A 118 -1.30 -11.82 -1.04
C ALA A 118 -0.89 -13.19 -0.47
N ALA A 119 -1.58 -13.58 0.60
CA ALA A 119 -1.60 -14.96 1.07
C ALA A 119 -3.03 -15.48 1.15
N ASN A 120 -3.18 -16.80 1.20
CA ASN A 120 -4.47 -17.46 1.42
C ASN A 120 -4.53 -18.07 2.83
N ASP A 121 -4.13 -17.28 3.84
CA ASP A 121 -3.83 -17.73 5.19
C ASP A 121 -4.72 -17.03 6.24
N THR A 122 -5.72 -17.73 6.73
CA THR A 122 -6.70 -17.18 7.69
C THR A 122 -6.19 -17.19 9.13
N ARG A 123 -4.88 -17.01 9.35
CA ARG A 123 -4.28 -16.91 10.68
C ARG A 123 -3.94 -15.45 10.96
N GLU A 124 -4.13 -15.05 12.22
CA GLU A 124 -3.55 -13.83 12.76
C GLU A 124 -2.02 -13.87 12.61
N ASN A 125 -1.41 -12.73 12.33
CA ASN A 125 0.03 -12.58 12.02
C ASN A 125 0.49 -13.22 10.69
N SER A 126 -0.43 -13.55 9.79
CA SER A 126 -0.11 -13.93 8.41
C SER A 126 -0.01 -12.71 7.49
N PRO A 127 0.54 -12.85 6.27
CA PRO A 127 0.48 -11.79 5.25
C PRO A 127 -0.96 -11.40 4.83
N SER A 128 -1.97 -12.25 5.08
CA SER A 128 -3.39 -11.92 4.84
C SER A 128 -4.01 -11.07 5.95
N SER A 129 -3.38 -11.07 7.13
CA SER A 129 -3.82 -10.28 8.28
C SER A 129 -3.24 -8.87 8.24
N SER A 130 -3.78 -7.98 9.08
CA SER A 130 -3.30 -6.59 9.19
C SER A 130 -1.80 -6.44 9.44
N LEU A 131 -1.14 -7.46 9.99
CA LEU A 131 0.31 -7.45 10.17
C LEU A 131 1.10 -7.40 8.85
N GLY A 132 0.50 -7.84 7.74
CA GLY A 132 1.10 -7.83 6.41
C GLY A 132 0.93 -6.51 5.64
N HIS A 133 0.36 -5.48 6.26
CA HIS A 133 -0.10 -4.28 5.57
C HIS A 133 0.31 -2.99 6.29
N ASN A 134 0.30 -1.87 5.58
CA ASN A 134 0.76 -0.58 6.08
C ASN A 134 -0.37 0.17 6.79
N LEU A 135 -0.65 -0.18 8.04
CA LEU A 135 -1.79 0.35 8.82
C LEU A 135 -1.47 0.40 10.32
N VAL A 136 -2.43 0.75 11.17
CA VAL A 136 -2.24 0.85 12.63
C VAL A 136 -2.75 -0.39 13.37
N LEU A 137 -1.93 -0.96 14.27
CA LEU A 137 -2.39 -1.95 15.25
C LEU A 137 -2.68 -1.28 16.61
N ILE A 138 -3.62 -1.86 17.35
CA ILE A 138 -3.94 -1.55 18.75
C ILE A 138 -3.72 -2.82 19.57
N ASP A 139 -2.86 -2.75 20.58
CA ASP A 139 -2.50 -3.87 21.45
C ASP A 139 -2.08 -5.13 20.68
N GLY A 140 -1.35 -4.93 19.58
CA GLY A 140 -0.89 -5.97 18.68
C GLY A 140 -1.95 -6.54 17.73
N LYS A 141 -3.18 -6.01 17.74
CA LYS A 141 -4.29 -6.44 16.88
C LYS A 141 -4.66 -5.38 15.86
N GLY A 142 -5.05 -5.83 14.66
CA GLY A 142 -5.54 -4.95 13.60
C GLY A 142 -7.01 -5.24 13.30
N GLN A 143 -7.32 -5.31 12.02
CA GLN A 143 -8.61 -5.75 11.49
C GLN A 143 -8.77 -7.26 11.67
N ARG A 144 -10.02 -7.73 11.64
CA ARG A 144 -10.32 -9.16 11.65
C ARG A 144 -9.59 -9.87 10.52
N PHE A 145 -8.68 -10.78 10.85
CA PHE A 145 -7.89 -11.53 9.87
C PHE A 145 -8.79 -12.22 8.82
N SER A 146 -8.43 -12.12 7.55
CA SER A 146 -9.21 -12.59 6.41
C SER A 146 -8.41 -13.62 5.57
N GLY A 147 -8.93 -14.00 4.40
CA GLY A 147 -8.35 -15.03 3.53
C GLY A 147 -9.33 -16.17 3.22
N ARG A 148 -8.98 -17.00 2.22
CA ARG A 148 -9.81 -18.12 1.72
C ARG A 148 -11.22 -17.72 1.30
N GLY A 149 -11.34 -16.55 0.67
CA GLY A 149 -12.64 -16.00 0.28
C GLY A 149 -13.45 -15.44 1.44
N ASN A 150 -12.81 -15.13 2.57
CA ASN A 150 -13.33 -14.20 3.56
C ASN A 150 -12.60 -12.88 3.44
N GLY A 151 -13.26 -11.79 3.82
CA GLY A 151 -12.74 -10.44 3.73
C GLY A 151 -13.24 -9.53 4.85
N VAL A 152 -12.79 -8.28 4.82
CA VAL A 152 -13.18 -7.22 5.76
C VAL A 152 -13.58 -5.99 4.97
N SER A 153 -14.58 -5.25 5.45
CA SER A 153 -15.12 -4.10 4.73
C SER A 153 -14.68 -2.77 5.34
N GLY A 154 -14.06 -1.93 4.52
CA GLY A 154 -13.94 -0.50 4.76
C GLY A 154 -14.86 0.29 3.83
N LYS A 155 -14.64 1.60 3.77
CA LYS A 155 -15.25 2.49 2.77
C LYS A 155 -14.41 3.74 2.58
N ILE A 156 -14.46 4.30 1.37
CA ILE A 156 -14.00 5.65 1.10
C ILE A 156 -15.10 6.63 1.52
N ILE A 157 -14.81 7.50 2.49
CA ILE A 157 -15.71 8.58 2.90
C ILE A 157 -15.64 9.73 1.90
N LYS A 158 -14.43 10.10 1.48
CA LYS A 158 -14.21 11.24 0.58
C LYS A 158 -12.98 11.00 -0.30
N TYR A 159 -13.09 11.41 -1.56
CA TYR A 159 -11.97 11.60 -2.48
C TYR A 159 -12.10 13.00 -3.08
N ASP A 160 -11.01 13.76 -3.06
CA ASP A 160 -10.93 15.13 -3.56
C ASP A 160 -9.58 15.31 -4.26
N TYR A 161 -9.52 16.11 -5.31
CA TYR A 161 -8.27 16.30 -6.05
C TYR A 161 -8.23 17.65 -6.75
N SER A 162 -7.01 18.09 -7.02
CA SER A 162 -6.70 19.25 -7.87
C SER A 162 -5.48 18.91 -8.73
N GLU A 163 -5.00 19.86 -9.53
CA GLU A 163 -3.71 19.67 -10.21
C GLU A 163 -2.55 19.45 -9.22
N VAL A 164 -2.62 20.07 -8.04
CA VAL A 164 -1.55 20.03 -7.03
C VAL A 164 -1.61 18.79 -6.14
N PHE A 165 -2.80 18.27 -5.81
CA PHE A 165 -2.91 17.17 -4.84
C PHE A 165 -4.01 16.14 -5.17
N ASP A 166 -3.89 14.96 -4.57
CA ASP A 166 -4.94 13.96 -4.44
C ASP A 166 -5.14 13.64 -2.95
N TYR A 167 -6.38 13.76 -2.47
CA TYR A 167 -6.76 13.53 -1.09
C TYR A 167 -7.81 12.43 -1.01
N ILE A 168 -7.60 11.46 -0.12
CA ILE A 168 -8.53 10.37 0.13
C ILE A 168 -8.72 10.13 1.63
N LEU A 169 -9.95 9.83 2.02
CA LEU A 169 -10.37 9.55 3.40
C LEU A 169 -11.01 8.17 3.45
N GLY A 170 -10.38 7.23 4.14
CA GLY A 170 -10.87 5.87 4.35
C GLY A 170 -11.36 5.63 5.78
N ASP A 171 -12.41 4.83 5.91
CA ASP A 171 -12.97 4.36 7.18
C ASP A 171 -12.89 2.84 7.24
N ALA A 172 -11.97 2.35 8.06
CA ALA A 172 -11.75 0.92 8.30
C ALA A 172 -12.46 0.43 9.57
N THR A 173 -13.28 1.26 10.24
CA THR A 173 -13.99 0.92 11.49
C THR A 173 -14.71 -0.44 11.40
N PRO A 174 -15.46 -0.78 10.33
CA PRO A 174 -16.14 -2.06 10.27
C PRO A 174 -15.17 -3.25 10.18
N SER A 175 -13.97 -3.07 9.64
CA SER A 175 -12.94 -4.11 9.54
C SER A 175 -12.34 -4.49 10.89
N TYR A 176 -12.16 -3.52 11.78
CA TYR A 176 -11.75 -3.74 13.18
C TYR A 176 -12.88 -4.37 14.01
N ASN A 177 -14.10 -3.90 13.79
CA ASN A 177 -15.29 -4.30 14.56
C ASN A 177 -15.89 -5.63 14.10
N LEU A 178 -15.45 -6.19 12.97
CA LEU A 178 -16.00 -7.43 12.44
C LEU A 178 -15.90 -8.55 13.48
N GLN A 179 -17.05 -9.13 13.84
CA GLN A 179 -17.18 -10.16 14.87
C GLN A 179 -16.63 -9.75 16.25
N ASN A 180 -16.63 -8.45 16.56
CA ASN A 180 -16.12 -7.90 17.82
C ASN A 180 -14.66 -8.30 18.12
N TYR A 181 -13.83 -8.43 17.08
CA TYR A 181 -12.47 -8.94 17.19
C TYR A 181 -11.49 -7.94 17.83
N ASN A 182 -11.51 -6.68 17.36
CA ASN A 182 -10.70 -5.60 17.91
C ASN A 182 -11.48 -4.28 17.87
N PRO A 183 -12.53 -4.13 18.71
CA PRO A 183 -13.54 -3.11 18.50
C PRO A 183 -13.02 -1.69 18.77
N VAL A 184 -13.31 -0.77 17.84
CA VAL A 184 -12.97 0.65 17.82
C VAL A 184 -14.23 1.51 17.62
N ASN A 185 -14.26 2.72 18.18
CA ASN A 185 -15.28 3.73 17.90
C ASN A 185 -15.14 4.25 16.47
N PHE A 186 -13.89 4.48 16.04
CA PHE A 186 -13.54 4.82 14.67
C PHE A 186 -12.11 4.40 14.33
N ALA A 187 -11.85 4.13 13.05
CA ALA A 187 -10.52 3.92 12.47
C ALA A 187 -10.43 4.61 11.11
N ILE A 188 -10.05 5.88 11.13
CA ILE A 188 -10.06 6.78 9.99
C ILE A 188 -8.63 7.07 9.54
N ARG A 189 -8.38 7.01 8.22
CA ARG A 189 -7.13 7.46 7.63
C ARG A 189 -7.37 8.50 6.56
N HIS A 190 -6.69 9.62 6.70
CA HIS A 190 -6.50 10.59 5.63
C HIS A 190 -5.19 10.27 4.93
N LEU A 191 -5.19 10.31 3.60
CA LEU A 191 -3.98 10.29 2.79
C LEU A 191 -4.04 11.45 1.80
N CYS A 192 -2.99 12.24 1.74
CA CYS A 192 -2.82 13.31 0.76
C CYS A 192 -1.51 13.11 0.01
N PHE A 193 -1.59 12.95 -1.30
CA PHE A 193 -0.44 12.98 -2.19
C PHE A 193 -0.35 14.35 -2.86
N VAL A 194 0.68 15.11 -2.53
CA VAL A 194 0.96 16.41 -3.11
C VAL A 194 2.04 16.26 -4.17
N ARG A 195 1.84 16.85 -5.35
CA ARG A 195 2.75 16.77 -6.50
C ARG A 195 3.67 17.97 -6.64
N GLU A 196 3.19 19.15 -6.26
CA GLU A 196 3.87 20.43 -6.46
C GLU A 196 4.14 21.13 -5.12
N PRO A 197 5.27 21.87 -4.99
CA PRO A 197 6.33 22.06 -6.01
C PRO A 197 7.21 20.81 -6.21
N PHE A 198 7.13 19.84 -5.31
CA PHE A 198 7.77 18.54 -5.40
C PHE A 198 6.86 17.48 -4.75
N PRO A 199 7.02 16.19 -5.11
CA PRO A 199 6.15 15.15 -4.59
C PRO A 199 6.40 14.88 -3.10
N TYR A 200 5.34 14.78 -2.31
CA TYR A 200 5.37 14.24 -0.95
C TYR A 200 4.02 13.62 -0.58
N VAL A 201 4.03 12.74 0.42
CA VAL A 201 2.82 12.06 0.92
C VAL A 201 2.62 12.39 2.38
N VAL A 202 1.38 12.73 2.75
CA VAL A 202 0.95 12.93 4.14
C VAL A 202 -0.08 11.87 4.47
N THR A 203 0.09 11.17 5.60
CA THR A 203 -0.95 10.32 6.18
C THR A 203 -1.33 10.85 7.57
N PHE A 204 -2.61 10.79 7.90
CA PHE A 204 -3.11 11.08 9.23
C PHE A 204 -4.06 9.97 9.66
N ASP A 205 -3.70 9.23 10.70
CA ASP A 205 -4.55 8.22 11.33
C ASP A 205 -5.20 8.76 12.58
N ASP A 206 -6.52 8.63 12.62
CA ASP A 206 -7.38 8.94 13.75
C ASP A 206 -8.14 7.65 14.12
N ILE A 207 -7.74 7.02 15.23
CA ILE A 207 -8.24 5.71 15.63
C ILE A 207 -8.46 5.64 17.14
N GLU A 208 -9.63 5.17 17.55
CA GLU A 208 -10.05 5.15 18.96
C GLU A 208 -10.64 3.79 19.34
N PRO A 209 -10.02 3.04 20.27
CA PRO A 209 -10.57 1.79 20.81
C PRO A 209 -11.97 1.98 21.40
N SER A 210 -12.86 1.00 21.27
CA SER A 210 -14.25 1.13 21.74
C SER A 210 -14.39 1.09 23.26
N ASP A 211 -13.41 0.52 23.97
CA ASP A 211 -13.29 0.56 25.42
C ASP A 211 -12.57 1.82 25.90
N PHE A 212 -12.64 2.89 25.10
CA PHE A 212 -12.15 4.21 25.45
C PHE A 212 -12.69 4.62 26.83
N SER A 213 -11.77 4.73 27.77
CA SER A 213 -11.98 5.40 29.04
C SER A 213 -10.81 6.37 29.20
N ASP A 214 -11.07 7.53 29.80
CA ASP A 214 -10.09 8.63 29.98
C ASP A 214 -8.82 8.26 30.79
N ILE A 215 -8.64 6.98 31.11
CA ILE A 215 -7.58 6.45 31.98
C ILE A 215 -6.89 5.22 31.36
N LYS A 216 -7.43 4.59 30.30
CA LYS A 216 -6.85 3.36 29.75
C LYS A 216 -5.83 3.66 28.65
N PHE A 217 -4.58 3.27 28.91
CA PHE A 217 -3.52 3.31 27.90
C PHE A 217 -3.56 2.05 27.02
N HIS A 218 -3.42 2.25 25.72
CA HIS A 218 -3.23 1.20 24.72
C HIS A 218 -1.87 1.34 24.04
N LEU A 219 -1.33 0.23 23.54
CA LEU A 219 -0.18 0.24 22.64
C LEU A 219 -0.68 0.46 21.21
N TYR A 220 -0.26 1.54 20.57
CA TYR A 220 -0.52 1.80 19.16
C TYR A 220 0.74 1.57 18.35
N GLU A 221 0.62 0.90 17.20
CA GLU A 221 1.74 0.60 16.32
C GLU A 221 1.41 0.95 14.87
N TYR A 222 2.09 1.96 14.31
CA TYR A 222 2.01 2.29 12.90
C TYR A 222 2.98 1.40 12.12
N LEU A 223 2.45 0.57 11.22
CA LEU A 223 3.22 -0.40 10.44
C LEU A 223 3.66 0.18 9.10
N LEU A 224 4.91 -0.08 8.73
CA LEU A 224 5.42 0.10 7.37
C LEU A 224 6.26 -1.11 6.94
N HIS A 225 5.97 -1.65 5.76
CA HIS A 225 6.80 -2.63 5.10
C HIS A 225 7.71 -1.91 4.10
N ILE A 226 9.02 -2.10 4.22
CA ILE A 226 10.02 -1.49 3.34
C ILE A 226 10.96 -2.56 2.78
N PRO A 227 11.44 -2.45 1.52
CA PRO A 227 12.39 -3.40 0.98
C PRO A 227 13.71 -3.49 1.77
N ASN A 228 14.36 -4.65 1.74
CA ASN A 228 15.68 -4.86 2.35
C ASN A 228 16.80 -4.04 1.66
N SER A 229 16.53 -3.45 0.50
CA SER A 229 17.43 -2.50 -0.15
C SER A 229 17.49 -1.13 0.55
N PHE A 230 16.69 -0.90 1.60
CA PHE A 230 16.73 0.31 2.40
C PHE A 230 17.33 0.06 3.78
N SER A 231 18.20 0.98 4.20
CA SER A 231 18.58 1.15 5.60
C SER A 231 17.76 2.25 6.26
N VAL A 232 17.51 2.12 7.56
CA VAL A 232 16.75 3.08 8.36
C VAL A 232 17.66 3.68 9.41
N GLU A 233 17.79 5.00 9.39
CA GLU A 233 18.56 5.78 10.35
C GLU A 233 17.60 6.64 11.18
N LYS A 234 17.66 6.52 12.51
CA LYS A 234 16.92 7.40 13.41
C LYS A 234 17.66 8.72 13.54
N ILE A 235 17.09 9.82 13.03
CA ILE A 235 17.66 11.16 13.18
C ILE A 235 17.31 11.72 14.56
N ASN A 236 16.03 11.63 14.95
CA ASN A 236 15.54 12.00 16.27
C ASN A 236 14.33 11.14 16.68
N HIS A 237 13.61 11.49 17.75
CA HIS A 237 12.50 10.68 18.25
C HIS A 237 11.39 10.42 17.21
N ASN A 238 11.11 11.41 16.36
CA ASN A 238 9.98 11.37 15.41
C ASN A 238 10.43 11.58 13.96
N GLN A 239 11.73 11.51 13.67
CA GLN A 239 12.28 11.69 12.33
C GLN A 239 13.25 10.56 11.98
N PHE A 240 13.01 9.95 10.83
CA PHE A 240 13.75 8.80 10.34
C PHE A 240 14.16 9.02 8.89
N ARG A 241 15.36 8.56 8.54
CA ARG A 241 15.88 8.60 7.17
C ARG A 241 15.96 7.19 6.61
N LEU A 242 15.36 6.98 5.44
CA LEU A 242 15.41 5.73 4.70
C LEU A 242 16.37 5.91 3.53
N LYS A 243 17.50 5.19 3.53
CA LYS A 243 18.55 5.30 2.50
C LYS A 243 18.61 4.03 1.66
N LEU A 244 18.50 4.17 0.34
CA LEU A 244 18.71 3.07 -0.60
C LEU A 244 20.20 2.63 -0.56
N LEU A 245 20.44 1.32 -0.52
CA LEU A 245 21.75 0.69 -0.33
C LEU A 245 22.50 0.41 -1.65
N GLU A 246 21.88 0.61 -2.81
CA GLU A 246 22.48 0.27 -4.10
C GLU A 246 23.66 1.17 -4.48
N THR A 247 24.68 0.57 -5.10
CA THR A 247 25.87 1.27 -5.59
C THR A 247 25.55 2.11 -6.82
N GLY A 248 25.61 3.44 -6.70
CA GLY A 248 25.61 4.37 -7.85
C GLY A 248 24.54 5.46 -7.81
N ASN A 249 23.44 5.25 -7.06
CA ASN A 249 22.41 6.26 -6.84
C ASN A 249 22.02 6.28 -5.36
N THR A 250 22.39 7.35 -4.65
CA THR A 250 21.91 7.57 -3.29
C THR A 250 20.54 8.25 -3.35
N TYR A 251 19.48 7.48 -3.10
CA TYR A 251 18.17 8.01 -2.76
C TYR A 251 18.00 7.96 -1.25
N SER A 252 17.57 9.08 -0.67
CA SER A 252 17.21 9.17 0.73
C SER A 252 15.87 9.87 0.89
N PHE A 253 15.05 9.31 1.77
CA PHE A 253 13.72 9.79 2.08
C PHE A 253 13.64 10.08 3.58
N ILE A 254 12.98 11.19 3.92
CA ILE A 254 12.66 11.53 5.30
C ILE A 254 11.22 11.10 5.58
N LEU A 255 11.08 10.32 6.65
CA LEU A 255 9.81 10.02 7.30
C LEU A 255 9.75 10.84 8.59
N GLN A 256 8.87 11.82 8.62
CA GLN A 256 8.64 12.69 9.78
C GLN A 256 7.26 12.41 10.38
N PHE A 257 7.22 12.12 11.67
CA PHE A 257 6.00 12.06 12.47
C PHE A 257 5.80 13.37 13.24
N PHE A 258 4.57 13.88 13.27
CA PHE A 258 4.18 15.08 14.03
C PHE A 258 3.36 14.73 15.28
N ASN A 259 3.53 13.50 15.77
CA ASN A 259 2.92 13.02 17.01
C ASN A 259 3.40 13.83 18.22
N GLN A 260 2.49 14.08 19.17
CA GLN A 260 2.86 14.64 20.48
C GLN A 260 3.76 13.68 21.26
N GLU A 261 3.45 12.38 21.18
CA GLU A 261 4.21 11.34 21.85
C GLU A 261 5.50 10.99 21.12
N LYS A 262 6.50 10.53 21.89
CA LYS A 262 7.75 9.99 21.33
C LYS A 262 7.49 8.61 20.74
N LEU A 263 8.00 8.37 19.54
CA LEU A 263 7.92 7.06 18.91
C LEU A 263 9.15 6.19 19.22
N GLU A 264 8.87 4.96 19.61
CA GLU A 264 9.83 3.86 19.57
C GLU A 264 9.75 3.19 18.20
N ILE A 265 10.90 2.77 17.67
CA ILE A 265 10.95 2.04 16.40
C ILE A 265 11.49 0.65 16.67
N LYS A 266 10.76 -0.36 16.18
CA LYS A 266 11.25 -1.74 16.07
C LYS A 266 11.35 -2.08 14.58
N ILE A 267 12.48 -2.65 14.18
CA ILE A 267 12.70 -3.14 12.82
C ILE A 267 12.82 -4.66 12.91
N GLU A 268 11.96 -5.36 12.19
CA GLU A 268 11.89 -6.81 12.17
C GLU A 268 11.98 -7.31 10.73
N GLN A 269 12.52 -8.52 10.54
CA GLN A 269 12.41 -9.19 9.24
C GLN A 269 11.01 -9.80 9.12
N PHE A 270 10.30 -9.43 8.06
CA PHE A 270 9.03 -10.04 7.68
C PHE A 270 9.28 -11.03 6.56
N GLN A 271 8.83 -12.27 6.77
CA GLN A 271 8.96 -13.35 5.80
C GLN A 271 7.59 -13.91 5.42
N SER A 272 7.18 -13.65 4.18
CA SER A 272 6.08 -14.33 3.53
C SER A 272 6.53 -15.73 3.10
N LYS A 273 5.64 -16.71 3.22
CA LYS A 273 5.89 -18.09 2.76
C LYS A 273 5.78 -18.24 1.23
N HIS A 274 5.40 -17.18 0.53
CA HIS A 274 5.19 -17.17 -0.91
C HIS A 274 6.43 -16.63 -1.65
N HIS A 275 6.69 -17.14 -2.86
CA HIS A 275 7.84 -16.74 -3.67
C HIS A 275 7.52 -15.51 -4.55
N HIS A 276 7.57 -14.31 -3.98
CA HIS A 276 7.46 -13.03 -4.69
C HIS A 276 8.65 -12.10 -4.36
N SER A 277 8.86 -11.05 -5.17
CA SER A 277 10.04 -10.17 -5.11
C SER A 277 10.27 -9.47 -3.76
N PHE A 278 9.24 -9.38 -2.93
CA PHE A 278 9.30 -8.84 -1.57
C PHE A 278 8.88 -9.87 -0.52
N ALA A 279 9.11 -11.15 -0.75
CA ALA A 279 8.81 -12.20 0.22
C ALA A 279 9.57 -12.01 1.54
N ASN A 280 10.79 -11.44 1.46
CA ASN A 280 11.60 -11.08 2.61
C ASN A 280 11.86 -9.57 2.56
N HIS A 281 11.49 -8.86 3.62
CA HIS A 281 11.64 -7.40 3.71
C HIS A 281 11.63 -6.95 5.18
N ASN A 282 11.80 -5.65 5.42
CA ASN A 282 11.76 -5.08 6.77
C ASN A 282 10.33 -4.65 7.11
N LEU A 283 9.82 -5.07 8.27
CA LEU A 283 8.66 -4.49 8.93
C LEU A 283 9.15 -3.48 9.98
N LEU A 284 8.74 -2.24 9.82
CA LEU A 284 8.94 -1.15 10.76
C LEU A 284 7.67 -0.99 11.59
N ARG A 285 7.82 -1.04 12.91
CA ARG A 285 6.76 -0.73 13.87
C ARG A 285 7.13 0.55 14.61
N PHE A 286 6.37 1.61 14.36
CA PHE A 286 6.48 2.85 15.14
C PHE A 286 5.44 2.81 16.25
N SER A 287 5.90 2.67 17.48
CA SER A 287 5.03 2.42 18.62
C SER A 287 4.98 3.58 19.62
N THR A 288 3.83 3.74 20.24
CA THR A 288 3.63 4.61 21.40
C THR A 288 2.55 4.04 22.32
N ARG A 289 2.58 4.44 23.59
CA ARG A 289 1.52 4.14 24.56
C ARG A 289 0.78 5.43 24.88
N ALA A 290 -0.51 5.46 24.58
CA ALA A 290 -1.36 6.62 24.81
C ALA A 290 -2.79 6.18 25.15
N ILE A 291 -3.60 7.10 25.63
CA ILE A 291 -5.05 6.91 25.74
C ILE A 291 -5.67 6.95 24.34
N ASN A 292 -5.39 8.03 23.60
CA ASN A 292 -5.69 8.16 22.17
C ASN A 292 -4.40 8.58 21.44
N ALA A 293 -4.00 7.84 20.40
CA ALA A 293 -2.84 8.17 19.59
C ALA A 293 -3.26 8.57 18.19
N HIS A 294 -2.74 9.68 17.70
CA HIS A 294 -2.85 10.08 16.31
C HIS A 294 -1.49 9.98 15.64
N PHE A 295 -1.43 9.45 14.42
CA PHE A 295 -0.20 9.42 13.64
C PHE A 295 -0.32 10.37 12.46
N LEU A 296 0.44 11.47 12.48
CA LEU A 296 0.60 12.36 11.33
C LEU A 296 1.99 12.13 10.74
N ALA A 297 2.08 11.44 9.60
CA ALA A 297 3.34 11.12 8.96
C ALA A 297 3.51 11.83 7.61
N VAL A 298 4.72 12.31 7.33
CA VAL A 298 5.10 12.93 6.06
C VAL A 298 6.27 12.17 5.46
N PHE A 299 6.12 11.76 4.21
CA PHE A 299 7.13 11.11 3.39
C PHE A 299 7.62 12.10 2.32
N ILE A 300 8.89 12.46 2.37
CA ILE A 300 9.48 13.47 1.48
C ILE A 300 10.89 13.06 1.05
N SER A 301 11.30 13.40 -0.18
CA SER A 301 12.69 13.25 -0.63
C SER A 301 13.60 14.15 0.18
N GLU A 302 14.79 13.70 0.54
CA GLU A 302 15.80 14.58 1.14
C GLU A 302 16.44 15.53 0.11
N LYS A 303 16.24 15.28 -1.19
CA LYS A 303 16.83 16.08 -2.29
C LYS A 303 16.05 17.38 -2.60
N ASN A 304 14.89 17.58 -1.99
CA ASN A 304 13.95 18.65 -2.33
C ASN A 304 13.87 19.74 -1.26
#